data_AF-A0A936MSL6-F1
#
_entry.id   AF-A0A936MSL6-F1
#
_cell.length_a   1.000
_cell.length_b   1.000
_cell.length_c   1.000
_cell.angle_alpha   90.00
_cell.angle_beta   90.00
_cell.angle_gamma   90.00
#
_symmetry.space_group_name_H-M   'P 1'
#
loop_
_entity.id
_entity.type
_entity.pdbx_description
1 polymer ?
#
loop_
_entity_poly.entity_id
_entity_poly.type
_entity_poly.pdbx_seq_one_letter_code
_entity_poly.pdbx_strand_id
1 'polypeptide(L)'
;MLHSNARVLSGSISTIIALLLLSGCSSQVFGHYHAPEYQDPPAYPPPSVSRAEQEQRHAERRAAMEEAKRQRAAETEARERAIFDELDVMRRDIAATKDVVNKARPFAQKVVEASHTELARSRKVDMAPLYAEAAQYLESAIRQSPSIETFDTLAGLPPGEATDRALLAACHRVRHLVQGDEVLDFTGTCLDGAGGDAKKLKWPNAQRDVAAYLKEENERALAAAVTAKKAQEKQAKAERYVAAAVFAAGRCRFGNCLKDGWTARTAEGDVDVSCSFSNCFKDGWTARFPDGSQATTRCSFSDCTKDGWSTRFPDGTEATTRCSFSNCLKDGWSTDLPGGGTATTRCSFSDCSTNGWETSLPDGQSIRCRCNFNKCFEDGATCE
;
A
#
# COMPACT_ATOMS: atom_id res chain seq x y z
N MET A 1 24.60 -28.33 -12.12
CA MET A 1 25.26 -27.05 -12.47
C MET A 1 24.25 -26.16 -13.17
N LEU A 2 23.47 -25.40 -12.41
CA LEU A 2 22.65 -24.27 -12.89
C LEU A 2 22.48 -23.38 -11.66
N HIS A 3 23.19 -22.25 -11.60
CA HIS A 3 22.97 -21.22 -10.58
C HIS A 3 22.09 -20.13 -11.20
N SER A 4 20.87 -20.02 -10.68
CA SER A 4 19.91 -18.99 -11.04
C SER A 4 20.14 -17.79 -10.12
N ASN A 5 20.61 -16.68 -10.68
CA ASN A 5 20.79 -15.42 -9.97
C ASN A 5 19.45 -14.68 -9.88
N ALA A 6 18.76 -14.83 -8.75
CA ALA A 6 17.64 -13.97 -8.40
C ALA A 6 18.18 -12.69 -7.74
N ARG A 7 18.16 -11.57 -8.48
CA ARG A 7 18.37 -10.23 -7.90
C ARG A 7 17.11 -9.83 -7.15
N VAL A 8 17.24 -9.68 -5.83
CA VAL A 8 16.21 -9.08 -4.98
C VAL A 8 16.27 -7.57 -5.16
N LEU A 9 15.21 -6.99 -5.72
CA LEU A 9 15.01 -5.54 -5.79
C LEU A 9 14.58 -5.05 -4.40
N SER A 10 15.54 -4.47 -3.67
CA SER A 10 15.28 -3.67 -2.47
C SER A 10 14.65 -2.34 -2.90
N GLY A 11 13.33 -2.24 -2.79
CA GLY A 11 12.59 -1.01 -3.04
C GLY A 11 12.49 -0.19 -1.75
N SER A 12 13.10 1.00 -1.76
CA SER A 12 12.98 2.00 -0.70
C SER A 12 11.52 2.40 -0.49
N ILE A 13 10.98 2.07 0.68
CA ILE A 13 9.64 2.49 1.12
C ILE A 13 9.75 3.94 1.60
N SER A 14 9.28 4.87 0.79
CA SER A 14 9.09 6.27 1.18
C SER A 14 7.99 6.37 2.24
N THR A 15 8.39 6.77 3.44
CA THR A 15 7.53 7.12 4.57
C THR A 15 6.67 8.35 4.21
N ILE A 16 5.37 8.14 3.96
CA ILE A 16 4.40 9.23 3.83
C ILE A 16 3.99 9.65 5.25
N ILE A 17 4.52 10.80 5.69
CA ILE A 17 4.10 11.48 6.93
C ILE A 17 2.75 12.15 6.64
N ALA A 18 1.68 11.62 7.24
CA ALA A 18 0.37 12.25 7.26
C ALA A 18 0.36 13.39 8.29
N LEU A 19 0.43 14.65 7.82
CA LEU A 19 0.18 15.82 8.65
C LEU A 19 -1.32 15.93 8.96
N LEU A 20 -1.69 15.59 10.20
CA LEU A 20 -2.98 15.92 10.81
C LEU A 20 -3.00 17.41 11.16
N LEU A 21 -3.75 18.20 10.39
CA LEU A 21 -4.10 19.57 10.74
C LEU A 21 -5.15 19.57 11.86
N LEU A 22 -4.70 19.88 13.08
CA LEU A 22 -5.53 20.34 14.19
C LEU A 22 -5.98 21.77 13.91
N SER A 23 -7.19 21.94 13.38
CA SER A 23 -7.86 23.24 13.34
C SER A 23 -8.61 23.47 14.66
N GLY A 24 -8.15 24.46 15.42
CA GLY A 24 -8.69 24.83 16.72
C GLY A 24 -10.11 25.40 16.65
N CYS A 25 -10.93 24.97 17.61
CA CYS A 25 -12.16 25.63 17.99
C CYS A 25 -11.84 27.01 18.60
N SER A 26 -12.12 28.09 17.87
CA SER A 26 -12.22 29.42 18.44
C SER A 26 -13.68 29.76 18.70
N SER A 27 -13.98 29.99 19.97
CA SER A 27 -15.24 30.49 20.51
C SER A 27 -15.65 31.79 19.83
N GLN A 28 -16.81 31.79 19.16
CA GLN A 28 -17.47 33.01 18.70
C GLN A 28 -18.72 33.30 19.53
N VAL A 29 -18.61 34.45 20.17
CA VAL A 29 -19.59 35.35 20.77
C VAL A 29 -21.02 35.20 20.23
N PHE A 30 -21.98 35.13 21.17
CA PHE A 30 -23.41 35.27 20.95
C PHE A 30 -23.73 36.61 20.24
N GLY A 31 -23.97 36.55 18.93
CA GLY A 31 -24.54 37.65 18.15
C GLY A 31 -26.07 37.64 18.24
N HIS A 32 -26.64 38.82 18.44
CA HIS A 32 -28.08 39.07 18.51
C HIS A 32 -28.85 38.47 17.32
N TYR A 33 -29.92 37.73 17.63
CA TYR A 33 -30.94 37.32 16.66
C TYR A 33 -31.68 38.57 16.13
N HIS A 34 -31.27 39.06 14.96
CA HIS A 34 -32.14 39.89 14.12
C HIS A 34 -33.13 38.98 13.40
N ALA A 35 -34.42 39.30 13.47
CA ALA A 35 -35.44 38.65 12.68
C ALA A 35 -35.08 38.75 11.18
N PRO A 36 -35.20 37.66 10.39
CA PRO A 36 -34.90 37.70 8.97
C PRO A 36 -35.86 38.69 8.30
N GLU A 37 -35.28 39.76 7.78
CA GLU A 37 -35.95 40.65 6.84
C GLU A 37 -36.44 39.80 5.68
N TYR A 38 -37.73 39.89 5.39
CA TYR A 38 -38.40 39.16 4.32
C TYR A 38 -37.76 39.59 2.99
N GLN A 39 -36.76 38.84 2.53
CA GLN A 39 -36.21 38.99 1.18
C GLN A 39 -37.31 38.57 0.21
N ASP A 40 -37.69 39.50 -0.66
CA ASP A 40 -38.61 39.24 -1.76
C ASP A 40 -38.25 37.91 -2.47
N PRO A 41 -39.26 37.08 -2.80
CA PRO A 41 -39.02 35.83 -3.50
C PRO A 41 -38.16 36.10 -4.74
N PRO A 42 -37.11 35.30 -4.99
CA PRO A 42 -36.20 35.55 -6.10
C PRO A 42 -37.02 35.66 -7.39
N ALA A 43 -36.86 36.79 -8.07
CA ALA A 43 -37.48 37.04 -9.35
C ALA A 43 -37.29 35.83 -10.26
N TYR A 44 -38.37 35.44 -10.96
CA TYR A 44 -38.45 34.32 -11.90
C TYR A 44 -37.13 34.10 -12.67
N PRO A 45 -36.67 32.83 -12.82
CA PRO A 45 -35.43 32.56 -13.53
C PRO A 45 -35.49 33.21 -14.93
N PRO A 46 -34.39 33.83 -15.38
CA PRO A 46 -34.34 34.49 -16.67
C PRO A 46 -34.74 33.50 -17.79
N PRO A 47 -35.29 34.00 -18.92
CA PRO A 47 -35.78 33.16 -20.00
C PRO A 47 -34.73 32.13 -20.40
N SER A 48 -35.17 30.88 -20.60
CA SER A 48 -34.35 29.74 -20.93
C SER A 48 -33.41 30.08 -22.10
N VAL A 49 -32.12 30.21 -21.82
CA VAL A 49 -31.06 30.32 -22.82
C VAL A 49 -31.32 29.25 -23.88
N SER A 50 -31.42 29.66 -25.14
CA SER A 50 -31.75 28.74 -26.23
C SER A 50 -30.73 27.60 -26.27
N ARG A 51 -31.15 26.40 -26.69
CA ARG A 51 -30.25 25.25 -26.81
C ARG A 51 -29.00 25.57 -27.64
N ALA A 52 -29.15 26.40 -28.67
CA ALA A 52 -28.04 26.86 -29.51
C ALA A 52 -27.01 27.71 -28.74
N GLU A 53 -27.47 28.64 -27.89
CA GLU A 53 -26.57 29.45 -27.05
C GLU A 53 -25.86 28.60 -25.98
N GLN A 54 -26.53 27.56 -25.45
CA GLN A 54 -25.87 26.63 -24.53
C GLN A 54 -24.77 25.83 -25.24
N GLU A 55 -25.05 25.30 -26.43
CA GLU A 55 -24.07 24.58 -27.25
C GLU A 55 -22.86 25.47 -27.61
N GLN A 56 -23.10 26.74 -27.98
CA GLN A 56 -22.05 27.71 -28.23
C GLN A 56 -21.19 27.97 -26.98
N ARG A 57 -21.80 28.22 -25.82
CA ARG A 57 -21.05 28.39 -24.55
C ARG A 57 -20.26 27.14 -24.16
N HIS A 58 -20.75 25.95 -24.49
CA HIS A 58 -19.99 24.71 -24.28
C HIS A 58 -18.80 24.61 -25.23
N ALA A 59 -18.96 24.98 -26.50
CA ALA A 59 -17.86 25.00 -27.47
C ALA A 59 -16.78 26.01 -27.09
N GLU A 60 -17.16 27.23 -26.71
CA GLU A 60 -16.24 28.29 -26.24
C GLU A 60 -15.47 27.86 -24.99
N ARG A 61 -16.17 27.26 -23.99
CA ARG A 61 -15.51 26.73 -22.78
C ARG A 61 -14.51 25.61 -23.10
N ARG A 62 -14.83 24.74 -24.05
CA ARG A 62 -13.90 23.69 -24.50
C ARG A 62 -12.68 24.27 -25.21
N ALA A 63 -12.88 25.24 -26.09
CA ALA A 63 -11.79 25.91 -26.78
C ALA A 63 -10.86 26.64 -25.78
N ALA A 64 -11.42 27.39 -24.84
CA ALA A 64 -10.66 28.07 -23.79
C ALA A 64 -9.89 27.08 -22.88
N MET A 65 -10.50 25.94 -22.55
CA MET A 65 -9.83 24.88 -21.78
C MET A 65 -8.64 24.28 -22.53
N GLU A 66 -8.80 23.99 -23.83
CA GLU A 66 -7.72 23.45 -24.66
C GLU A 66 -6.58 24.48 -24.88
N GLU A 67 -6.91 25.76 -25.06
CA GLU A 67 -5.91 26.82 -25.15
C GLU A 67 -5.13 26.97 -23.83
N ALA A 68 -5.82 27.01 -22.69
CA ALA A 68 -5.18 27.05 -21.38
C ALA A 68 -4.30 25.82 -21.12
N LYS A 69 -4.72 24.64 -21.58
CA LYS A 69 -3.92 23.41 -21.51
C LYS A 69 -2.65 23.52 -22.36
N ARG A 70 -2.73 24.07 -23.57
CA ARG A 70 -1.57 24.31 -24.44
C ARG A 70 -0.60 25.33 -23.84
N GLN A 71 -1.11 26.43 -23.28
CA GLN A 71 -0.29 27.45 -22.61
C GLN A 71 0.45 26.86 -21.41
N ARG A 72 -0.23 26.12 -20.54
CA ARG A 72 0.40 25.42 -19.41
C ARG A 72 1.46 24.41 -19.85
N ALA A 73 1.21 23.68 -20.93
CA ALA A 73 2.18 22.76 -21.50
C ALA A 73 3.42 23.49 -22.02
N ALA A 74 3.24 24.61 -22.73
CA ALA A 74 4.34 25.42 -23.24
C ALA A 74 5.15 26.09 -22.11
N GLU A 75 4.50 26.60 -21.07
CA GLU A 75 5.17 27.14 -19.88
C GLU A 75 5.96 26.07 -19.14
N THR A 76 5.39 24.87 -19.01
CA THR A 76 6.08 23.73 -18.39
C THR A 76 7.31 23.34 -19.20
N GLU A 77 7.18 23.21 -20.52
CA GLU A 77 8.30 22.90 -21.40
C GLU A 77 9.38 23.98 -21.37
N ALA A 78 9.01 25.26 -21.35
CA ALA A 78 9.97 26.37 -21.23
C ALA A 78 10.73 26.33 -19.90
N ARG A 79 10.04 26.07 -18.78
CA ARG A 79 10.67 25.91 -17.47
C ARG A 79 11.63 24.72 -17.43
N GLU A 80 11.24 23.60 -18.02
CA GLU A 80 12.10 22.42 -18.09
C GLU A 80 13.33 22.64 -18.96
N ARG A 81 13.19 23.33 -20.11
CA ARG A 81 14.34 23.72 -20.94
C ARG A 81 15.30 24.62 -20.19
N ALA A 82 14.80 25.57 -19.40
CA ALA A 82 15.64 26.46 -18.59
C ALA A 82 16.54 25.69 -17.59
N ILE A 83 16.08 24.55 -17.06
CA ILE A 83 16.90 23.68 -16.19
C ILE A 83 18.11 23.13 -16.96
N PHE A 84 17.93 22.69 -18.21
CA PHE A 84 19.03 22.19 -19.04
C PHE A 84 19.97 23.30 -19.50
N ASP A 85 19.45 24.50 -19.80
CA ASP A 85 20.29 25.67 -20.11
C ASP A 85 21.15 26.08 -18.89
N GLU A 86 20.60 25.98 -17.68
CA GLU A 86 21.34 26.21 -16.43
C GLU A 86 22.45 25.19 -16.22
N LEU A 87 22.21 23.91 -16.53
CA LEU A 87 23.26 22.87 -16.52
C LEU A 87 24.42 23.20 -17.48
N ASP A 88 24.12 23.71 -18.67
CA ASP A 88 25.15 24.13 -19.62
C ASP A 88 25.96 25.33 -19.13
N VAL A 89 25.32 26.28 -18.43
CA VAL A 89 26.02 27.38 -17.76
C VAL A 89 26.94 26.84 -16.66
N MET A 90 26.44 25.94 -15.81
CA MET A 90 27.25 25.32 -14.74
C MET A 90 28.47 24.56 -15.30
N ARG A 91 28.31 23.80 -16.40
CA ARG A 91 29.44 23.13 -17.08
C ARG A 91 30.53 24.11 -17.51
N ARG A 92 30.14 25.18 -18.19
CA ARG A 92 31.08 26.21 -18.66
C ARG A 92 31.79 26.88 -17.49
N ASP A 93 31.06 27.13 -16.42
CA ASP A 93 31.57 27.75 -15.20
C ASP A 93 32.57 26.84 -14.45
N ILE A 94 32.29 25.54 -14.35
CA ILE A 94 33.24 24.53 -13.83
C ILE A 94 34.50 24.48 -14.69
N ALA A 95 34.35 24.46 -16.02
CA ALA A 95 35.48 24.41 -16.94
C ALA A 95 36.34 25.68 -16.88
N ALA A 96 35.72 26.84 -16.71
CA ALA A 96 36.41 28.13 -16.65
C ALA A 96 37.17 28.34 -15.33
N THR A 97 36.54 28.08 -14.18
CA THR A 97 37.18 28.33 -12.88
C THR A 97 38.02 27.18 -12.38
N LYS A 98 37.80 25.96 -12.91
CA LYS A 98 38.38 24.70 -12.41
C LYS A 98 38.05 24.42 -10.93
N ASP A 99 37.05 25.10 -10.38
CA ASP A 99 36.60 24.95 -8.99
C ASP A 99 35.64 23.77 -8.87
N VAL A 100 36.16 22.56 -9.08
CA VAL A 100 35.36 21.34 -9.05
C VAL A 100 34.87 21.03 -7.63
N VAL A 101 35.63 21.39 -6.60
CA VAL A 101 35.28 21.11 -5.19
C VAL A 101 33.98 21.79 -4.79
N ASN A 102 33.80 23.08 -5.10
CA ASN A 102 32.60 23.80 -4.70
C ASN A 102 31.42 23.64 -5.67
N LYS A 103 31.68 23.29 -6.94
CA LYS A 103 30.65 23.30 -8.00
C LYS A 103 30.13 21.92 -8.39
N ALA A 104 30.84 20.83 -8.10
CA ALA A 104 30.41 19.48 -8.49
C ALA A 104 29.06 19.08 -7.86
N ARG A 105 28.86 19.38 -6.56
CA ARG A 105 27.62 19.01 -5.85
C ARG A 105 26.40 19.78 -6.38
N PRO A 106 26.41 21.13 -6.50
CA PRO A 106 25.32 21.86 -7.12
C PRO A 106 24.97 21.35 -8.53
N PHE A 107 25.99 21.05 -9.35
CA PHE A 107 25.77 20.48 -10.68
C PHE A 107 25.04 19.14 -10.61
N ALA A 108 25.52 18.21 -9.78
CA ALA A 108 24.90 16.90 -9.63
C ALA A 108 23.45 16.99 -9.11
N GLN A 109 23.19 17.87 -8.14
CA GLN A 109 21.83 18.14 -7.63
C GLN A 109 20.92 18.65 -8.75
N LYS A 110 21.43 19.54 -9.61
CA LYS A 110 20.68 20.06 -10.75
C LYS A 110 20.43 18.99 -11.82
N VAL A 111 21.34 18.04 -12.01
CA VAL A 111 21.14 16.88 -12.89
C VAL A 111 20.02 15.97 -12.34
N VAL A 112 19.96 15.75 -11.03
CA VAL A 112 18.86 15.01 -10.39
C VAL A 112 17.53 15.76 -10.54
N GLU A 113 17.51 17.08 -10.32
CA GLU A 113 16.33 17.92 -10.59
C GLU A 113 15.84 17.79 -12.04
N ALA A 114 16.77 17.86 -13.00
CA ALA A 114 16.48 17.69 -14.42
C ALA A 114 15.89 16.31 -14.75
N SER A 115 16.29 15.26 -14.02
CA SER A 115 15.77 13.90 -14.22
C SER A 115 14.28 13.75 -13.91
N HIS A 116 13.74 14.62 -13.06
CA HIS A 116 12.33 14.59 -12.66
C HIS A 116 11.42 15.34 -13.63
N THR A 117 11.97 16.00 -14.65
CA THR A 117 11.23 16.72 -15.70
C THR A 117 10.52 15.79 -16.67
N GLU A 118 9.46 16.27 -17.32
CA GLU A 118 8.75 15.52 -18.37
C GLU A 118 9.64 15.29 -19.60
N LEU A 119 10.53 16.23 -19.93
CA LEU A 119 11.55 16.05 -20.97
C LEU A 119 12.44 14.82 -20.73
N ALA A 120 12.87 14.59 -19.48
CA ALA A 120 13.66 13.42 -19.12
C ALA A 120 12.81 12.12 -19.15
N ARG A 121 11.60 12.14 -18.57
CA ARG A 121 10.71 10.97 -18.52
C ARG A 121 10.26 10.50 -19.91
N SER A 122 9.98 11.45 -20.80
CA SER A 122 9.59 11.18 -22.19
C SER A 122 10.76 10.73 -23.07
N ARG A 123 11.97 10.58 -22.52
CA ARG A 123 13.21 10.21 -23.22
C ARG A 123 13.58 11.14 -24.36
N LYS A 124 13.12 12.40 -24.31
CA LYS A 124 13.56 13.44 -25.25
C LYS A 124 14.98 13.93 -24.94
N VAL A 125 15.43 13.73 -23.69
CA VAL A 125 16.80 13.97 -23.24
C VAL A 125 17.36 12.66 -22.68
N ASP A 126 18.54 12.27 -23.16
CA ASP A 126 19.27 11.15 -22.56
C ASP A 126 19.99 11.61 -21.29
N MET A 127 19.54 11.10 -20.15
CA MET A 127 20.10 11.45 -18.84
C MET A 127 21.39 10.69 -18.52
N ALA A 128 21.67 9.56 -19.18
CA ALA A 128 22.82 8.73 -18.84
C ALA A 128 24.17 9.47 -18.98
N PRO A 129 24.41 10.26 -20.04
CA PRO A 129 25.61 11.10 -20.14
C PRO A 129 25.69 12.17 -19.03
N LEU A 130 24.55 12.76 -18.64
CA LEU A 130 24.51 13.78 -17.57
C LEU A 130 24.91 13.20 -16.22
N TYR A 131 24.41 12.01 -15.89
CA TYR A 131 24.79 11.31 -14.67
C TYR A 131 26.26 10.90 -14.69
N ALA A 132 26.76 10.39 -15.82
CA ALA A 132 28.16 10.03 -15.96
C ALA A 132 29.08 11.24 -15.75
N GLU A 133 28.73 12.39 -16.30
CA GLU A 133 29.47 13.64 -16.12
C GLU A 133 29.39 14.16 -14.68
N ALA A 134 28.21 14.17 -14.07
CA ALA A 134 28.04 14.54 -12.66
C ALA A 134 28.89 13.64 -11.74
N ALA A 135 28.88 12.33 -11.99
CA ALA A 135 29.69 11.38 -11.24
C ALA A 135 31.20 11.66 -11.38
N GLN A 136 31.67 12.05 -12.57
CA GLN A 136 33.07 12.43 -12.79
C GLN A 136 33.46 13.71 -12.04
N TYR A 137 32.60 14.73 -12.02
CA TYR A 137 32.85 15.94 -11.25
C TYR A 137 32.89 15.65 -9.75
N LEU A 138 31.96 14.85 -9.23
CA LEU A 138 31.93 14.45 -7.82
C LEU A 138 33.16 13.61 -7.43
N GLU A 139 33.56 12.63 -8.25
CA GLU A 139 34.81 11.87 -8.01
C GLU A 139 36.02 12.80 -7.98
N SER A 140 36.09 13.74 -8.91
CA SER A 140 37.19 14.70 -8.99
C SER A 140 37.20 15.66 -7.80
N ALA A 141 36.04 16.06 -7.28
CA ALA A 141 35.91 16.84 -6.05
C ALA A 141 36.40 16.03 -4.84
N ILE A 142 35.95 14.78 -4.68
CA ILE A 142 36.36 13.87 -3.60
C ILE A 142 37.86 13.58 -3.64
N ARG A 143 38.44 13.47 -4.84
CA ARG A 143 39.89 13.29 -5.01
C ARG A 143 40.69 14.47 -4.47
N GLN A 144 40.17 15.70 -4.60
CA GLN A 144 40.83 16.93 -4.14
C GLN A 144 40.57 17.20 -2.66
N SER A 145 39.32 17.01 -2.21
CA SER A 145 38.88 17.24 -0.84
C SER A 145 37.86 16.19 -0.44
N PRO A 146 38.29 15.06 0.14
CA PRO A 146 37.38 14.01 0.60
C PRO A 146 36.32 14.57 1.55
N SER A 147 35.05 14.26 1.29
CA SER A 147 33.90 14.75 2.05
C SER A 147 32.78 13.71 2.00
N ILE A 148 32.17 13.44 3.16
CA ILE A 148 31.02 12.52 3.26
C ILE A 148 29.83 13.09 2.47
N GLU A 149 29.52 14.39 2.62
CA GLU A 149 28.41 15.01 1.89
C GLU A 149 28.54 14.91 0.36
N THR A 150 29.77 15.01 -0.16
CA THR A 150 30.04 14.88 -1.60
C THR A 150 29.92 13.41 -2.03
N PHE A 151 30.34 12.48 -1.18
CA PHE A 151 30.16 11.06 -1.39
C PHE A 151 28.68 10.67 -1.41
N ASP A 152 27.88 11.16 -0.47
CA ASP A 152 26.44 10.87 -0.41
C ASP A 152 25.71 11.38 -1.65
N THR A 153 26.13 12.54 -2.18
CA THR A 153 25.61 13.05 -3.45
C THR A 153 25.95 12.12 -4.61
N LEU A 154 27.17 11.56 -4.64
CA LEU A 154 27.61 10.60 -5.66
C LEU A 154 26.86 9.27 -5.53
N ALA A 155 26.69 8.77 -4.32
CA ALA A 155 25.95 7.56 -4.01
C ALA A 155 24.45 7.68 -4.34
N GLY A 156 23.89 8.90 -4.26
CA GLY A 156 22.51 9.19 -4.63
C GLY A 156 22.24 9.27 -6.14
N LEU A 157 23.27 9.25 -6.99
CA LEU A 157 23.08 9.21 -8.44
C LEU A 157 22.58 7.83 -8.89
N PRO A 158 21.75 7.74 -9.95
CA PRO A 158 21.31 6.45 -10.47
C PRO A 158 22.49 5.54 -10.86
N PRO A 159 22.37 4.22 -10.62
CA PRO A 159 23.44 3.27 -10.89
C PRO A 159 23.70 3.18 -12.40
N GLY A 160 24.97 3.01 -12.75
CA GLY A 160 25.43 2.97 -14.13
C GLY A 160 26.94 2.85 -14.18
N GLU A 161 27.50 2.32 -15.27
CA GLU A 161 28.93 1.96 -15.31
C GLU A 161 29.88 3.10 -14.91
N ALA A 162 29.57 4.34 -15.33
CA ALA A 162 30.35 5.52 -14.97
C ALA A 162 30.16 5.92 -13.49
N THR A 163 28.92 5.93 -13.00
CA THR A 163 28.58 6.22 -11.60
C THR A 163 29.21 5.21 -10.66
N ASP A 164 29.06 3.91 -10.94
CA ASP A 164 29.58 2.81 -10.14
C ASP A 164 31.11 2.87 -10.06
N ARG A 165 31.78 3.15 -11.19
CA ARG A 165 33.23 3.34 -11.24
C ARG A 165 33.70 4.54 -10.41
N ALA A 166 33.00 5.66 -10.52
CA ALA A 166 33.27 6.87 -9.74
C ALA A 166 33.06 6.62 -8.24
N LEU A 167 31.98 5.94 -7.87
CA LEU A 167 31.65 5.58 -6.51
C LEU A 167 32.74 4.69 -5.89
N LEU A 168 33.16 3.63 -6.59
CA LEU A 168 34.25 2.75 -6.14
C LEU A 168 35.58 3.50 -5.96
N ALA A 169 35.88 4.45 -6.86
CA ALA A 169 37.05 5.30 -6.73
C ALA A 169 36.95 6.23 -5.51
N ALA A 170 35.75 6.71 -5.16
CA ALA A 170 35.53 7.54 -3.98
C ALA A 170 35.57 6.75 -2.66
N CYS A 171 35.07 5.51 -2.63
CA CYS A 171 34.95 4.68 -1.42
C CYS A 171 36.25 4.61 -0.60
N HIS A 172 37.39 4.26 -1.21
CA HIS A 172 38.64 4.15 -0.46
C HIS A 172 39.12 5.49 0.13
N ARG A 173 38.77 6.62 -0.51
CA ARG A 173 39.16 7.96 -0.07
C ARG A 173 38.30 8.44 1.08
N VAL A 174 37.03 8.09 1.10
CA VAL A 174 36.06 8.62 2.07
C VAL A 174 35.95 7.73 3.31
N ARG A 175 36.28 6.44 3.21
CA ARG A 175 36.12 5.48 4.31
C ARG A 175 36.69 5.94 5.67
N HIS A 176 37.84 6.60 5.69
CA HIS A 176 38.49 7.04 6.94
C HIS A 176 37.73 8.17 7.65
N LEU A 177 36.83 8.86 6.95
CA LEU A 177 35.96 9.89 7.52
C LEU A 177 34.72 9.27 8.18
N VAL A 178 34.31 8.08 7.77
CA VAL A 178 33.11 7.38 8.27
C VAL A 178 33.40 6.65 9.57
N GLN A 179 32.59 6.89 10.59
CA GLN A 179 32.79 6.39 11.96
C GLN A 179 31.55 5.67 12.48
N GLY A 180 31.72 4.88 13.54
CA GLY A 180 30.60 4.29 14.27
C GLY A 180 29.73 3.34 13.43
N ASP A 181 28.42 3.54 13.56
CA ASP A 181 27.34 2.79 12.90
C ASP A 181 27.22 3.10 11.40
N GLU A 182 27.60 4.30 10.96
CA GLU A 182 27.58 4.70 9.54
C GLU A 182 28.48 3.84 8.64
N VAL A 183 29.45 3.11 9.23
CA VAL A 183 30.36 2.23 8.50
C VAL A 183 29.60 1.14 7.74
N LEU A 184 28.49 0.64 8.29
CA LEU A 184 27.75 -0.46 7.69
C LEU A 184 26.98 0.02 6.45
N ASP A 185 26.28 1.15 6.55
CA ASP A 185 25.57 1.77 5.43
C ASP A 185 26.52 2.22 4.32
N PHE A 186 27.66 2.82 4.69
CA PHE A 186 28.73 3.15 3.75
C PHE A 186 29.27 1.91 3.03
N THR A 187 29.50 0.82 3.77
CA THR A 187 30.04 -0.42 3.21
C THR A 187 29.05 -1.06 2.23
N GLY A 188 27.76 -1.09 2.58
CA GLY A 188 26.69 -1.56 1.69
C GLY A 188 26.67 -0.76 0.38
N THR A 189 26.66 0.56 0.48
CA THR A 189 26.69 1.48 -0.69
C THR A 189 27.87 1.19 -1.61
N CYS A 190 29.07 1.04 -1.04
CA CYS A 190 30.27 0.71 -1.82
C CYS A 190 30.24 -0.70 -2.41
N LEU A 191 29.67 -1.68 -1.69
CA LEU A 191 29.51 -3.05 -2.17
C LEU A 191 28.52 -3.14 -3.33
N ASP A 192 27.44 -2.36 -3.29
CA ASP A 192 26.47 -2.24 -4.39
C ASP A 192 27.13 -1.65 -5.63
N GLY A 193 27.90 -0.56 -5.47
CA GLY A 193 28.74 -0.01 -6.55
C GLY A 193 29.77 -1.00 -7.09
N ALA A 194 30.18 -2.00 -6.30
CA ALA A 194 31.05 -3.09 -6.75
C ALA A 194 30.31 -4.18 -7.54
N GLY A 195 28.98 -4.14 -7.58
CA GLY A 195 28.12 -5.22 -8.05
C GLY A 195 28.16 -6.44 -7.14
N GLY A 196 28.31 -6.24 -5.82
CA GLY A 196 28.44 -7.29 -4.82
C GLY A 196 29.83 -7.92 -4.69
N ASP A 197 30.82 -7.46 -5.49
CA ASP A 197 32.17 -8.03 -5.44
C ASP A 197 33.06 -7.31 -4.41
N ALA A 198 33.09 -7.88 -3.20
CA ALA A 198 33.92 -7.39 -2.10
C ALA A 198 35.42 -7.27 -2.43
N LYS A 199 35.92 -7.97 -3.46
CA LYS A 199 37.33 -7.88 -3.88
C LYS A 199 37.67 -6.58 -4.58
N LYS A 200 36.67 -5.84 -5.08
CA LYS A 200 36.86 -4.53 -5.71
C LYS A 200 37.04 -3.41 -4.69
N LEU A 201 36.74 -3.67 -3.42
CA LEU A 201 36.83 -2.70 -2.33
C LEU A 201 38.27 -2.61 -1.81
N LYS A 202 38.87 -1.41 -1.90
CA LYS A 202 40.31 -1.19 -1.68
C LYS A 202 40.61 -0.22 -0.54
N TRP A 203 40.25 -0.57 0.70
CA TRP A 203 40.67 0.17 1.90
C TRP A 203 41.14 -0.77 3.02
N PRO A 204 41.91 -0.26 4.01
CA PRO A 204 42.31 -1.06 5.15
C PRO A 204 41.10 -1.65 5.88
N ASN A 205 41.11 -2.97 6.11
CA ASN A 205 40.02 -3.72 6.76
C ASN A 205 38.70 -3.83 5.96
N ALA A 206 38.69 -3.59 4.65
CA ALA A 206 37.48 -3.71 3.83
C ALA A 206 36.75 -5.06 4.00
N GLN A 207 37.48 -6.16 4.07
CA GLN A 207 36.88 -7.50 4.28
C GLN A 207 36.17 -7.63 5.63
N ARG A 208 36.70 -6.98 6.68
CA ARG A 208 36.07 -6.97 8.00
C ARG A 208 34.79 -6.15 7.99
N ASP A 209 34.83 -4.98 7.37
CA ASP A 209 33.66 -4.10 7.24
C ASP A 209 32.54 -4.80 6.43
N VAL A 210 32.89 -5.45 5.31
CA VAL A 210 31.94 -6.24 4.50
C VAL A 210 31.38 -7.42 5.28
N ALA A 211 32.20 -8.15 6.03
CA ALA A 211 31.71 -9.27 6.84
C ALA A 211 30.73 -8.79 7.93
N ALA A 212 30.98 -7.63 8.53
CA ALA A 212 30.06 -7.02 9.50
C ALA A 212 28.74 -6.61 8.85
N TYR A 213 28.79 -5.95 7.69
CA TYR A 213 27.61 -5.56 6.90
C TYR A 213 26.75 -6.77 6.51
N LEU A 214 27.35 -7.79 5.89
CA LEU A 214 26.62 -9.00 5.47
C LEU A 214 26.04 -9.76 6.66
N LYS A 215 26.71 -9.76 7.82
CA LYS A 215 26.16 -10.37 9.03
C LYS A 215 24.88 -9.65 9.46
N GLU A 216 24.91 -8.32 9.54
CA GLU A 216 23.73 -7.55 9.94
C GLU A 216 22.59 -7.67 8.92
N GLU A 217 22.90 -7.62 7.62
CA GLU A 217 21.90 -7.80 6.56
C GLU A 217 21.20 -9.18 6.67
N ASN A 218 21.97 -10.24 6.93
CA ASN A 218 21.41 -11.57 7.17
C ASN A 218 20.55 -11.63 8.44
N GLU A 219 20.97 -10.98 9.53
CA GLU A 219 20.18 -10.91 10.77
C GLU A 219 18.86 -10.13 10.56
N ARG A 220 18.90 -9.01 9.85
CA ARG A 220 17.70 -8.24 9.45
C ARG A 220 16.78 -9.07 8.56
N ALA A 221 17.32 -9.79 7.57
CA ALA A 221 16.55 -10.66 6.69
C ALA A 221 15.88 -11.81 7.45
N LEU A 222 16.59 -12.44 8.40
CA LEU A 222 16.02 -13.48 9.26
C LEU A 222 14.92 -12.92 10.17
N ALA A 223 15.12 -11.75 10.78
CA ALA A 223 14.11 -11.10 11.61
C ALA A 223 12.85 -10.73 10.81
N ALA A 224 13.03 -10.22 9.59
CA ALA A 224 11.93 -9.93 8.67
C ALA A 224 11.18 -11.21 8.26
N ALA A 225 11.90 -12.29 7.93
CA ALA A 225 11.30 -13.58 7.59
C ALA A 225 10.50 -14.19 8.75
N VAL A 226 11.01 -14.11 9.98
CA VAL A 226 10.30 -14.56 11.19
C VAL A 226 9.03 -13.73 11.40
N THR A 227 9.11 -12.41 11.23
CA THR A 227 7.96 -11.51 11.37
C THR A 227 6.91 -11.78 10.30
N ALA A 228 7.32 -11.94 9.04
CA ALA A 228 6.44 -12.29 7.94
C ALA A 228 5.76 -13.65 8.15
N LYS A 229 6.50 -14.66 8.61
CA LYS A 229 5.93 -15.98 8.94
C LYS A 229 4.89 -15.88 10.05
N LYS A 230 5.16 -15.15 11.13
CA LYS A 230 4.20 -14.92 12.21
C LYS A 230 2.95 -14.18 11.72
N ALA A 231 3.11 -13.22 10.81
CA ALA A 231 1.99 -12.51 10.21
C ALA A 231 1.14 -13.45 9.33
N GLN A 232 1.78 -14.29 8.52
CA GLN A 232 1.10 -15.32 7.72
C GLN A 232 0.35 -16.33 8.60
N GLU A 233 0.99 -16.85 9.66
CA GLU A 233 0.33 -17.75 10.62
C GLU A 233 -0.88 -17.10 11.30
N LYS A 234 -0.76 -15.81 11.67
CA LYS A 234 -1.88 -15.05 12.25
C LYS A 234 -3.02 -14.86 11.24
N GLN A 235 -2.69 -14.56 9.98
CA GLN A 235 -3.70 -14.39 8.93
C GLN A 235 -4.40 -15.70 8.62
N ALA A 236 -3.65 -16.78 8.41
CA ALA A 236 -4.20 -18.11 8.15
C ALA A 236 -5.10 -18.58 9.30
N LYS A 237 -4.69 -18.32 10.55
CA LYS A 237 -5.51 -18.56 11.74
C LYS A 237 -6.80 -17.73 11.75
N ALA A 238 -6.76 -16.46 11.35
CA ALA A 238 -7.96 -15.63 11.23
C ALA A 238 -8.91 -16.15 10.14
N GLU A 239 -8.38 -16.55 8.98
CA GLU A 239 -9.16 -17.19 7.90
C GLU A 239 -9.83 -18.47 8.38
N ARG A 240 -9.12 -19.34 9.11
CA ARG A 240 -9.71 -20.53 9.75
C ARG A 240 -10.86 -20.17 10.69
N TYR A 241 -10.72 -19.11 11.48
CA TYR A 241 -11.77 -18.66 12.39
C TYR A 241 -13.00 -18.16 11.64
N VAL A 242 -12.81 -17.35 10.60
CA VAL A 242 -13.91 -16.90 9.73
C VAL A 242 -14.62 -18.09 9.10
N ALA A 243 -13.87 -18.97 8.44
CA ALA A 243 -14.39 -20.13 7.71
C ALA A 243 -15.29 -21.03 8.59
N ALA A 244 -14.94 -21.17 9.86
CA ALA A 244 -15.64 -22.04 10.79
C ALA A 244 -16.74 -21.35 11.61
N ALA A 245 -16.56 -20.09 12.04
CA ALA A 245 -17.49 -19.42 12.96
C ALA A 245 -18.54 -18.54 12.27
N VAL A 246 -18.27 -18.07 11.05
CA VAL A 246 -19.18 -17.22 10.29
C VAL A 246 -20.09 -18.11 9.44
N PHE A 247 -21.40 -17.99 9.67
CA PHE A 247 -22.38 -18.76 8.92
C PHE A 247 -22.26 -18.47 7.42
N ALA A 248 -22.19 -19.54 6.62
CA ALA A 248 -22.10 -19.47 5.16
C ALA A 248 -20.94 -18.60 4.66
N ALA A 249 -19.80 -18.62 5.34
CA ALA A 249 -18.57 -17.94 4.91
C ALA A 249 -17.88 -18.61 3.70
N GLY A 250 -18.62 -19.36 2.90
CA GLY A 250 -18.11 -20.15 1.80
C GLY A 250 -19.25 -20.64 0.91
N ARG A 251 -18.93 -21.58 0.02
CA ARG A 251 -19.89 -22.10 -0.93
C ARG A 251 -20.83 -23.09 -0.25
N CYS A 252 -22.14 -22.83 -0.31
CA CYS A 252 -23.15 -23.77 0.17
C CYS A 252 -23.08 -25.10 -0.57
N ARG A 253 -23.06 -26.19 0.18
CA ARG A 253 -23.11 -27.54 -0.37
C ARG A 253 -24.53 -27.82 -0.87
N PHE A 254 -24.65 -28.37 -2.09
CA PHE A 254 -25.93 -28.60 -2.78
C PHE A 254 -26.86 -27.37 -2.82
N GLY A 255 -26.28 -26.16 -2.73
CA GLY A 255 -27.03 -24.92 -2.69
C GLY A 255 -27.67 -24.60 -1.35
N ASN A 256 -27.58 -25.43 -0.30
CA ASN A 256 -28.27 -25.17 0.98
C ASN A 256 -27.32 -25.20 2.20
N CYS A 257 -26.78 -24.03 2.56
CA CYS A 257 -25.92 -23.88 3.74
C CYS A 257 -26.59 -24.26 5.06
N LEU A 258 -27.92 -24.18 5.14
CA LEU A 258 -28.67 -24.42 6.38
C LEU A 258 -28.85 -25.91 6.70
N LYS A 259 -28.98 -26.73 5.66
CA LYS A 259 -29.18 -28.19 5.80
C LYS A 259 -27.90 -28.96 5.53
N ASP A 260 -27.21 -28.61 4.45
CA ASP A 260 -26.10 -29.36 3.91
C ASP A 260 -24.75 -28.78 4.33
N GLY A 261 -24.72 -27.59 4.95
CA GLY A 261 -23.49 -26.90 5.31
C GLY A 261 -22.77 -26.28 4.11
N TRP A 262 -21.51 -25.91 4.29
CA TRP A 262 -20.73 -25.18 3.29
C TRP A 262 -19.26 -25.58 3.31
N THR A 263 -18.54 -25.25 2.24
CA THR A 263 -17.09 -25.38 2.16
C THR A 263 -16.48 -23.99 1.95
N ALA A 264 -15.57 -23.61 2.83
CA ALA A 264 -14.82 -22.35 2.74
C ALA A 264 -13.36 -22.64 2.36
N ARG A 265 -12.82 -21.92 1.39
CA ARG A 265 -11.44 -22.07 0.96
C ARG A 265 -10.54 -21.16 1.78
N THR A 266 -9.47 -21.70 2.34
CA THR A 266 -8.45 -20.94 3.08
C THR A 266 -7.08 -21.16 2.45
N ALA A 267 -6.08 -20.37 2.85
CA ALA A 267 -4.70 -20.59 2.43
C ALA A 267 -4.16 -22.00 2.78
N GLU A 268 -4.73 -22.65 3.79
CA GLU A 268 -4.30 -23.96 4.28
C GLU A 268 -5.10 -25.13 3.70
N GLY A 269 -6.13 -24.83 2.89
CA GLY A 269 -7.01 -25.80 2.25
C GLY A 269 -8.49 -25.54 2.54
N ASP A 270 -9.32 -26.49 2.12
CA ASP A 270 -10.77 -26.40 2.25
C ASP A 270 -11.20 -26.75 3.68
N VAL A 271 -12.05 -25.91 4.26
CA VAL A 271 -12.72 -26.13 5.55
C VAL A 271 -14.14 -26.58 5.25
N ASP A 272 -14.44 -27.82 5.62
CA ASP A 272 -15.76 -28.41 5.43
C ASP A 272 -16.63 -28.21 6.67
N VAL A 273 -17.76 -27.53 6.49
CA VAL A 273 -18.73 -27.30 7.55
C VAL A 273 -19.96 -28.17 7.32
N SER A 274 -20.34 -28.91 8.35
CA SER A 274 -21.55 -29.74 8.36
C SER A 274 -22.48 -29.34 9.49
N CYS A 275 -23.76 -29.23 9.19
CA CYS A 275 -24.80 -28.95 10.18
C CYS A 275 -25.01 -30.13 11.13
N SER A 276 -25.12 -29.86 12.42
CA SER A 276 -25.59 -30.85 13.39
C SER A 276 -27.05 -31.18 13.09
N PHE A 277 -27.42 -32.46 13.09
CA PHE A 277 -28.79 -32.94 12.86
C PHE A 277 -29.52 -32.33 11.63
N SER A 278 -28.76 -31.96 10.59
CA SER A 278 -29.25 -31.32 9.35
C SER A 278 -29.93 -29.96 9.53
N ASN A 279 -29.64 -29.23 10.63
CA ASN A 279 -30.10 -27.86 10.82
C ASN A 279 -29.07 -26.99 11.57
N CYS A 280 -28.28 -26.23 10.81
CA CYS A 280 -27.21 -25.39 11.36
C CYS A 280 -27.72 -24.32 12.35
N PHE A 281 -28.91 -23.76 12.15
CA PHE A 281 -29.42 -22.68 13.01
C PHE A 281 -30.21 -23.15 14.24
N LYS A 282 -30.52 -24.44 14.30
CA LYS A 282 -31.16 -25.03 15.49
C LYS A 282 -30.16 -25.74 16.37
N ASP A 283 -29.29 -26.53 15.74
CA ASP A 283 -28.43 -27.50 16.43
C ASP A 283 -26.94 -27.14 16.35
N GLY A 284 -26.61 -26.03 15.69
CA GLY A 284 -25.24 -25.61 15.42
C GLY A 284 -24.58 -26.44 14.31
N TRP A 285 -23.26 -26.32 14.19
CA TRP A 285 -22.49 -26.97 13.14
C TRP A 285 -21.10 -27.34 13.63
N THR A 286 -20.42 -28.17 12.84
CA THR A 286 -19.03 -28.55 13.06
C THR A 286 -18.24 -28.24 11.80
N ALA A 287 -17.13 -27.52 11.95
CA ALA A 287 -16.17 -27.25 10.89
C ALA A 287 -14.98 -28.21 11.03
N ARG A 288 -14.61 -28.90 9.95
CA ARG A 288 -13.42 -29.75 9.88
C ARG A 288 -12.35 -29.07 9.05
N PHE A 289 -11.18 -28.89 9.66
CA PHE A 289 -10.03 -28.27 9.01
C PHE A 289 -9.21 -29.32 8.23
N PRO A 290 -8.36 -28.89 7.27
CA PRO A 290 -7.49 -29.79 6.50
C PRO A 290 -6.56 -30.67 7.35
N ASP A 291 -6.14 -30.18 8.53
CA ASP A 291 -5.31 -30.93 9.47
C ASP A 291 -6.09 -31.97 10.30
N GLY A 292 -7.39 -32.12 10.06
CA GLY A 292 -8.30 -33.04 10.74
C GLY A 292 -8.87 -32.52 12.07
N SER A 293 -8.39 -31.37 12.55
CA SER A 293 -8.95 -30.71 13.74
C SER A 293 -10.35 -30.17 13.45
N GLN A 294 -11.13 -29.90 14.51
CA GLN A 294 -12.53 -29.50 14.38
C GLN A 294 -12.89 -28.33 15.30
N ALA A 295 -13.66 -27.39 14.77
CA ALA A 295 -14.36 -26.38 15.56
C ALA A 295 -15.84 -26.75 15.69
N THR A 296 -16.42 -26.49 16.85
CA THR A 296 -17.83 -26.79 17.13
C THR A 296 -18.57 -25.53 17.47
N THR A 297 -19.67 -25.29 16.76
CA THR A 297 -20.58 -24.19 16.99
C THR A 297 -21.83 -24.66 17.71
N ARG A 298 -22.27 -23.91 18.71
CA ARG A 298 -23.50 -24.16 19.47
C ARG A 298 -24.39 -22.93 19.45
N CYS A 299 -25.68 -23.15 19.28
CA CYS A 299 -26.67 -22.08 19.42
C CYS A 299 -26.83 -21.69 20.88
N SER A 300 -26.86 -20.39 21.15
CA SER A 300 -27.30 -19.86 22.44
C SER A 300 -28.77 -20.23 22.64
N PHE A 301 -29.11 -20.78 23.82
CA PHE A 301 -30.48 -21.14 24.21
C PHE A 301 -31.29 -21.98 23.19
N SER A 302 -30.60 -22.77 22.35
CA SER A 302 -31.17 -23.66 21.32
C SER A 302 -31.78 -22.96 20.09
N ASP A 303 -31.53 -21.65 19.88
CA ASP A 303 -31.97 -20.93 18.67
C ASP A 303 -30.91 -19.89 18.23
N CYS A 304 -30.07 -20.28 17.26
CA CYS A 304 -29.01 -19.41 16.74
C CYS A 304 -29.56 -18.13 16.08
N THR A 305 -30.82 -18.15 15.63
CA THR A 305 -31.40 -17.04 14.86
C THR A 305 -31.94 -15.92 15.74
N LYS A 306 -32.14 -16.19 17.03
CA LYS A 306 -32.60 -15.21 18.03
C LYS A 306 -31.48 -14.77 18.95
N ASP A 307 -30.75 -15.74 19.48
CA ASP A 307 -29.81 -15.52 20.59
C ASP A 307 -28.34 -15.55 20.16
N GLY A 308 -28.09 -15.79 18.88
CA GLY A 308 -26.75 -15.96 18.33
C GLY A 308 -26.12 -17.31 18.68
N TRP A 309 -24.81 -17.41 18.49
CA TRP A 309 -24.08 -18.67 18.64
C TRP A 309 -22.65 -18.43 19.11
N SER A 310 -22.03 -19.48 19.64
CA SER A 310 -20.61 -19.48 19.94
C SER A 310 -19.90 -20.65 19.27
N THR A 311 -18.67 -20.40 18.80
CA THR A 311 -17.86 -21.39 18.11
C THR A 311 -16.58 -21.61 18.88
N ARG A 312 -16.39 -22.83 19.37
CA ARG A 312 -15.16 -23.23 20.08
C ARG A 312 -14.18 -23.88 19.12
N PHE A 313 -12.96 -23.38 19.09
CA PHE A 313 -11.88 -23.83 18.22
C PHE A 313 -10.99 -24.90 18.88
N PRO A 314 -10.20 -25.66 18.09
CA PRO A 314 -9.27 -26.68 18.61
C PRO A 314 -8.27 -26.14 19.64
N ASP A 315 -7.86 -24.89 19.50
CA ASP A 315 -6.91 -24.23 20.41
C ASP A 315 -7.56 -23.71 21.70
N GLY A 316 -8.86 -23.98 21.91
CA GLY A 316 -9.62 -23.59 23.09
C GLY A 316 -10.19 -22.18 23.05
N THR A 317 -9.88 -21.39 22.01
CA THR A 317 -10.48 -20.06 21.83
C THR A 317 -11.95 -20.16 21.39
N GLU A 318 -12.67 -19.05 21.50
CA GLU A 318 -14.10 -18.98 21.18
C GLU A 318 -14.44 -17.72 20.39
N ALA A 319 -15.17 -17.89 19.29
CA ALA A 319 -15.85 -16.79 18.60
C ALA A 319 -17.28 -16.67 19.12
N THR A 320 -17.78 -15.45 19.25
CA THR A 320 -19.17 -15.20 19.69
C THR A 320 -19.90 -14.41 18.63
N THR A 321 -21.07 -14.88 18.22
CA THR A 321 -21.99 -14.17 17.34
C THR A 321 -23.18 -13.64 18.09
N ARG A 322 -23.56 -12.39 17.82
CA ARG A 322 -24.76 -11.76 18.36
C ARG A 322 -25.69 -11.33 17.24
N CYS A 323 -26.98 -11.60 17.40
CA CYS A 323 -28.01 -11.09 16.50
C CYS A 323 -28.24 -9.60 16.75
N SER A 324 -28.33 -8.82 15.68
CA SER A 324 -28.84 -7.45 15.76
C SER A 324 -30.31 -7.49 16.19
N PHE A 325 -30.69 -6.66 17.16
CA PHE A 325 -32.07 -6.55 17.68
C PHE A 325 -32.75 -7.90 18.00
N SER A 326 -31.98 -8.91 18.41
CA SER A 326 -32.45 -10.27 18.75
C SER A 326 -33.13 -11.02 17.59
N ASN A 327 -32.86 -10.64 16.34
CA ASN A 327 -33.30 -11.37 15.15
C ASN A 327 -32.27 -11.32 14.02
N CYS A 328 -31.40 -12.34 13.98
CA CYS A 328 -30.32 -12.44 13.00
C CYS A 328 -30.84 -12.42 11.55
N LEU A 329 -31.98 -13.05 11.29
CA LEU A 329 -32.47 -13.24 9.94
C LEU A 329 -33.22 -12.03 9.37
N LYS A 330 -33.58 -11.09 10.23
CA LYS A 330 -34.19 -9.82 9.84
C LYS A 330 -33.17 -8.69 9.83
N ASP A 331 -32.37 -8.61 10.89
CA ASP A 331 -31.56 -7.42 11.18
C ASP A 331 -30.05 -7.65 11.02
N GLY A 332 -29.65 -8.88 10.67
CA GLY A 332 -28.26 -9.29 10.53
C GLY A 332 -27.59 -9.65 11.87
N TRP A 333 -26.28 -9.89 11.82
CA TRP A 333 -25.51 -10.34 12.99
C TRP A 333 -24.07 -9.88 12.92
N SER A 334 -23.38 -9.90 14.06
CA SER A 334 -21.94 -9.69 14.14
C SER A 334 -21.25 -10.82 14.88
N THR A 335 -20.13 -11.29 14.34
CA THR A 335 -19.29 -12.34 14.91
C THR A 335 -17.97 -11.75 15.37
N ASP A 336 -17.76 -11.74 16.69
CA ASP A 336 -16.48 -11.39 17.30
C ASP A 336 -15.55 -12.60 17.22
N LEU A 337 -14.46 -12.47 16.48
CA LEU A 337 -13.49 -13.53 16.23
C LEU A 337 -12.32 -13.44 17.22
N PRO A 338 -11.72 -14.57 17.62
CA PRO A 338 -10.53 -14.53 18.44
C PRO A 338 -9.40 -13.78 17.71
N GLY A 339 -8.74 -12.85 18.41
CA GLY A 339 -7.72 -11.98 17.82
C GLY A 339 -8.19 -10.57 17.44
N GLY A 340 -9.46 -10.22 17.70
CA GLY A 340 -9.94 -8.83 17.72
C GLY A 340 -10.60 -8.32 16.44
N GLY A 341 -10.90 -9.20 15.49
CA GLY A 341 -11.69 -8.86 14.29
C GLY A 341 -13.18 -9.13 14.49
N THR A 342 -14.04 -8.33 13.87
CA THR A 342 -15.49 -8.57 13.85
C THR A 342 -15.96 -8.73 12.41
N ALA A 343 -16.60 -9.87 12.10
CA ALA A 343 -17.34 -10.03 10.85
C ALA A 343 -18.76 -9.52 11.05
N THR A 344 -19.30 -8.75 10.10
CA THR A 344 -20.64 -8.18 10.20
C THR A 344 -21.47 -8.58 9.00
N THR A 345 -22.61 -9.22 9.26
CA THR A 345 -23.58 -9.59 8.24
C THR A 345 -24.77 -8.65 8.26
N ARG A 346 -25.18 -8.20 7.08
CA ARG A 346 -26.38 -7.39 6.87
C ARG A 346 -27.34 -8.10 5.94
N CYS A 347 -28.61 -8.12 6.31
CA CYS A 347 -29.66 -8.63 5.45
C CYS A 347 -29.97 -7.64 4.33
N SER A 348 -30.08 -8.15 3.10
CA SER A 348 -30.57 -7.36 1.98
C SER A 348 -32.04 -7.01 2.22
N PHE A 349 -32.40 -5.73 2.09
CA PHE A 349 -33.76 -5.24 2.32
C PHE A 349 -34.40 -5.72 3.65
N SER A 350 -33.59 -5.86 4.70
CA SER A 350 -34.04 -6.27 6.05
C SER A 350 -34.70 -7.66 6.12
N ASP A 351 -34.37 -8.55 5.18
CA ASP A 351 -34.78 -9.96 5.24
C ASP A 351 -33.76 -10.88 4.55
N CYS A 352 -32.91 -11.53 5.36
CA CYS A 352 -31.92 -12.50 4.91
C CYS A 352 -32.55 -13.78 4.35
N SER A 353 -33.79 -14.09 4.73
CA SER A 353 -34.49 -15.32 4.36
C SER A 353 -34.99 -15.31 2.92
N THR A 354 -35.27 -14.11 2.41
CA THR A 354 -35.89 -13.89 1.10
C THR A 354 -34.93 -13.22 0.12
N ASN A 355 -34.13 -12.25 0.57
CA ASN A 355 -33.31 -11.40 -0.30
C ASN A 355 -31.80 -11.71 -0.22
N GLY A 356 -31.40 -12.61 0.67
CA GLY A 356 -30.00 -12.92 0.93
C GLY A 356 -29.32 -11.88 1.82
N TRP A 357 -28.00 -11.99 1.93
CA TRP A 357 -27.20 -11.20 2.87
C TRP A 357 -25.82 -10.89 2.33
N GLU A 358 -25.18 -9.89 2.93
CA GLU A 358 -23.77 -9.58 2.69
C GLU A 358 -23.01 -9.55 4.01
N THR A 359 -21.89 -10.26 4.05
CA THR A 359 -21.01 -10.36 5.21
C THR A 359 -19.71 -9.63 4.92
N SER A 360 -19.43 -8.56 5.65
CA SER A 360 -18.13 -7.90 5.66
C SER A 360 -17.19 -8.59 6.64
N LEU A 361 -16.03 -9.02 6.14
CA LEU A 361 -14.99 -9.70 6.92
C LEU A 361 -13.97 -8.71 7.49
N PRO A 362 -13.22 -9.09 8.55
CA PRO A 362 -12.23 -8.20 9.16
C PRO A 362 -11.07 -7.77 8.24
N ASP A 363 -10.80 -8.52 7.18
CA ASP A 363 -9.78 -8.22 6.18
C ASP A 363 -10.27 -7.26 5.07
N GLY A 364 -11.53 -6.80 5.16
CA GLY A 364 -12.15 -5.90 4.20
C GLY A 364 -12.80 -6.60 3.01
N GLN A 365 -12.72 -7.93 2.90
CA GLN A 365 -13.48 -8.68 1.91
C GLN A 365 -14.98 -8.69 2.28
N SER A 366 -15.83 -8.89 1.29
CA SER A 366 -17.24 -9.20 1.53
C SER A 366 -17.68 -10.46 0.81
N ILE A 367 -18.55 -11.23 1.47
CA ILE A 367 -19.22 -12.39 0.92
C ILE A 367 -20.67 -12.01 0.68
N ARG A 368 -21.17 -12.21 -0.53
CA ARG A 368 -22.57 -11.91 -0.85
C ARG A 368 -23.32 -13.19 -1.16
N CYS A 369 -24.36 -13.45 -0.38
CA CYS A 369 -25.26 -14.58 -0.57
C CYS A 369 -26.59 -14.12 -1.13
N ARG A 370 -27.11 -14.84 -2.13
CA ARG A 370 -28.44 -14.62 -2.71
C ARG A 370 -29.30 -15.86 -2.54
N CYS A 371 -30.57 -15.66 -2.19
CA CYS A 371 -31.51 -16.77 -2.07
C CYS A 371 -31.85 -17.35 -3.45
N ASN A 372 -31.80 -18.67 -3.57
CA ASN A 372 -32.34 -19.35 -4.74
C ASN A 372 -33.87 -19.21 -4.69
N PHE A 373 -34.48 -18.81 -5.81
CA PHE A 373 -35.94 -18.61 -5.92
C PHE A 373 -36.56 -17.75 -4.81
N ASN A 374 -35.79 -16.79 -4.26
CA ASN A 374 -36.17 -15.91 -3.14
C ASN A 374 -36.51 -16.67 -1.83
N LYS A 375 -35.96 -17.87 -1.64
CA LYS A 375 -36.19 -18.68 -0.44
C LYS A 375 -34.90 -19.35 0.04
N CYS A 376 -34.09 -18.63 0.81
CA CYS A 376 -32.77 -19.11 1.26
C CYS A 376 -32.85 -20.41 2.07
N PHE A 377 -33.94 -20.64 2.81
CA PHE A 377 -34.07 -21.76 3.75
C PHE A 377 -34.79 -22.98 3.19
N GLU A 378 -35.64 -22.77 2.17
CA GLU A 378 -36.33 -23.85 1.48
C GLU A 378 -35.48 -24.32 0.29
N ASP A 379 -35.08 -23.38 -0.58
CA ASP A 379 -34.44 -23.64 -1.87
C ASP A 379 -32.93 -23.37 -1.86
N GLY A 380 -32.42 -22.91 -0.72
CA GLY A 380 -31.00 -22.68 -0.51
C GLY A 380 -30.51 -21.29 -0.93
N ALA A 381 -29.21 -21.04 -0.75
CA ALA A 381 -28.55 -19.79 -1.11
C ALA A 381 -27.26 -20.06 -1.90
N THR A 382 -26.92 -19.13 -2.79
CA THR A 382 -25.65 -19.11 -3.51
C THR A 382 -24.82 -17.94 -3.01
N CYS A 383 -23.60 -18.20 -2.55
CA CYS A 383 -22.67 -17.20 -2.02
C CYS A 383 -21.47 -17.02 -2.93
N GLU A 384 -21.11 -15.76 -3.19
CA GLU A 384 -19.96 -15.30 -4.00
C GLU A 384 -18.99 -14.45 -3.20
#